data_AF-A0A1M7P7F5-F1
#
_entry.id   AF-A0A1M7P7F5-F1
#
_cell.length_a   1.000
_cell.length_b   1.000
_cell.length_c   1.000
_cell.angle_alpha   90.00
_cell.angle_beta   90.00
_cell.angle_gamma   90.00
#
_symmetry.space_group_name_H-M   'P 1'
#
loop_
_entity.id
_entity.type
_entity.pdbx_description
1 polymer ?
#
loop_
_entity_poly.entity_id
_entity_poly.type
_entity_poly.pdbx_seq_one_letter_code
_entity_poly.pdbx_strand_id
1 'polypeptide(L)'
;MGVNVWSNLLTDPRTPESLLQDLHSMEQQRVALNMQISLVHTIGRQAAECAEKMAQSDAVYTGRLQQISQSSGTTPHTQKES
;
A
#
# COMPACT_ATOMS: atom_id res chain seq x y z
N MET A 1 -3.66 -17.39 19.22
CA MET A 1 -4.77 -17.37 20.18
C MET A 1 -5.39 -15.98 20.21
N GLY A 2 -6.70 -15.84 20.43
CA GLY A 2 -7.27 -14.51 20.71
C GLY A 2 -6.90 -14.05 22.13
N VAL A 3 -6.93 -12.74 22.38
CA VAL A 3 -6.62 -12.12 23.69
C VAL A 3 -7.39 -12.79 24.83
N ASN A 4 -8.67 -13.12 24.62
CA ASN A 4 -9.48 -13.81 25.63
C ASN A 4 -8.97 -15.21 25.97
N VAL A 5 -8.50 -15.97 24.97
CA VAL A 5 -7.97 -17.32 25.21
C VAL A 5 -6.65 -17.23 25.97
N TRP A 6 -5.78 -16.30 25.59
CA TRP A 6 -4.53 -16.05 26.31
C TRP A 6 -4.78 -15.61 27.76
N SER A 7 -5.68 -14.65 27.98
CA SER A 7 -6.02 -14.13 29.31
C SER A 7 -6.58 -15.22 30.22
N ASN A 8 -7.46 -16.08 29.67
CA ASN A 8 -8.00 -17.21 30.40
C ASN A 8 -6.91 -18.22 30.80
N LEU A 9 -5.93 -18.48 29.92
CA LEU A 9 -4.80 -19.35 30.26
C LEU A 9 -3.88 -18.73 31.31
N LEU A 10 -3.60 -17.42 31.21
CA LEU A 10 -2.71 -16.73 32.15
C LEU A 10 -3.30 -16.67 33.57
N THR A 11 -4.63 -16.58 33.69
CA THR A 11 -5.33 -16.44 34.97
C THR A 11 -5.81 -17.77 35.56
N ASP A 12 -5.74 -18.87 34.80
CA ASP A 12 -6.10 -20.20 35.31
C ASP A 12 -5.11 -20.64 36.40
N PRO A 13 -5.56 -20.93 37.64
CA PRO A 13 -4.69 -21.38 38.72
C PRO A 13 -3.94 -22.68 38.44
N ARG A 14 -4.38 -23.45 37.44
CA ARG A 14 -3.73 -24.69 37.00
C ARG A 14 -2.56 -24.43 36.05
N THR A 15 -2.40 -23.21 35.54
CA THR A 15 -1.28 -22.83 34.69
C THR A 15 -0.02 -22.71 35.54
N PRO A 16 1.03 -23.51 35.25
CA PRO A 16 2.30 -23.43 35.96
C PRO A 16 2.93 -22.03 35.83
N GLU A 17 3.48 -21.52 36.93
CA GLU A 17 4.14 -20.20 36.97
C GLU A 17 5.26 -20.09 35.94
N SER A 18 5.99 -21.19 35.70
CA SER A 18 7.06 -21.25 34.70
C SER A 18 6.61 -20.93 33.28
N LEU A 19 5.32 -21.09 32.96
CA LEU A 19 4.76 -20.82 31.63
C LEU A 19 4.20 -19.41 31.48
N LEU A 20 4.03 -18.64 32.55
CA LEU A 20 3.42 -17.31 32.49
C LEU A 20 4.23 -16.34 31.63
N GLN A 21 5.56 -16.40 31.74
CA GLN A 21 6.46 -15.57 30.95
C GLN A 21 6.39 -15.91 29.45
N ASP A 22 6.32 -17.20 29.12
CA ASP A 22 6.21 -17.65 27.73
C ASP A 22 4.86 -17.27 27.13
N LEU A 23 3.77 -17.47 27.89
CA LEU A 23 2.43 -17.03 27.48
C LEU A 23 2.40 -15.54 27.20
N HIS A 24 2.97 -14.71 28.07
CA HIS A 24 3.05 -13.26 27.86
C HIS A 24 3.87 -12.90 26.62
N SER A 25 5.02 -13.54 26.42
CA SER A 25 5.88 -13.33 25.26
C SER A 25 5.20 -13.72 23.94
N MET A 26 4.47 -14.84 23.93
CA MET A 26 3.68 -15.28 22.78
C MET A 26 2.59 -14.27 22.42
N GLU A 27 1.90 -13.69 23.40
CA GLU A 27 0.86 -12.70 23.11
C GLU A 27 1.44 -11.39 22.55
N GLN A 28 2.57 -10.92 23.11
CA GLN A 28 3.29 -9.78 22.55
C GLN A 28 3.71 -10.01 21.09
N GLN A 29 4.27 -11.19 20.79
CA GLN A 29 4.65 -11.57 19.44
C GLN A 29 3.45 -11.62 18.50
N ARG A 30 2.33 -12.18 18.94
CA ARG A 30 1.10 -12.23 18.14
C ARG A 30 0.57 -10.83 17.82
N VAL A 31 0.53 -9.93 18.81
CA VAL A 31 0.10 -8.54 18.61
C VAL A 31 1.01 -7.84 17.60
N ALA A 32 2.33 -7.98 17.76
CA ALA A 32 3.30 -7.39 16.85
C ALA A 32 3.15 -7.94 15.42
N LEU A 33 3.00 -9.26 15.26
CA LEU A 33 2.83 -9.89 13.96
C LEU A 33 1.53 -9.44 13.28
N ASN A 34 0.41 -9.40 14.01
CA ASN A 34 -0.86 -8.94 13.48
C ASN A 34 -0.77 -7.49 12.99
N MET A 35 -0.14 -6.61 13.77
CA MET A 35 0.11 -5.23 13.37
C MET A 35 0.97 -5.16 12.11
N GLN A 36 2.10 -5.88 12.06
CA GLN A 36 3.00 -5.89 10.90
C GLN A 36 2.28 -6.34 9.63
N ILE A 37 1.48 -7.41 9.69
CA ILE A 37 0.70 -7.91 8.55
C ILE A 37 -0.26 -6.81 8.06
N SER A 38 -1.02 -6.19 8.97
CA SER A 38 -1.96 -5.12 8.61
C SER A 38 -1.26 -3.91 7.98
N LEU A 39 -0.10 -3.51 8.52
CA LEU A 39 0.69 -2.40 7.98
C LEU A 39 1.24 -2.72 6.59
N VAL A 40 1.86 -3.89 6.40
CA VAL A 40 2.41 -4.31 5.11
C VAL A 40 1.31 -4.35 4.04
N HIS A 41 0.13 -4.88 4.39
CA HIS A 41 -1.00 -4.91 3.47
C HIS A 41 -1.47 -3.51 3.06
N THR A 42 -1.53 -2.60 4.03
CA THR A 42 -1.96 -1.21 3.80
C THR A 42 -0.95 -0.45 2.94
N ILE A 43 0.34 -0.54 3.28
CA ILE A 43 1.43 0.09 2.53
C ILE A 43 1.48 -0.47 1.10
N GLY A 44 1.36 -1.79 0.94
CA GLY A 44 1.35 -2.43 -0.39
C GLY A 44 0.20 -1.92 -1.27
N ARG A 45 -1.01 -1.79 -0.71
CA ARG A 45 -2.15 -1.20 -1.41
C ARG A 45 -1.89 0.25 -1.80
N GLN A 46 -1.44 1.06 -0.85
CA GLN A 46 -1.14 2.48 -1.11
C GLN A 46 -0.04 2.65 -2.16
N ALA A 47 1.00 1.81 -2.15
CA ALA A 47 2.06 1.84 -3.14
C ALA A 47 1.53 1.56 -4.56
N ALA A 48 0.62 0.58 -4.71
CA ALA A 48 -0.01 0.29 -6.00
C ALA A 48 -0.90 1.45 -6.49
N GLU A 49 -1.73 2.02 -5.60
CA GLU A 49 -2.56 3.18 -5.92
C GLU A 49 -1.72 4.42 -6.30
N CYS A 50 -0.59 4.62 -5.63
CA CYS A 50 0.35 5.70 -5.97
C CYS A 50 0.96 5.49 -7.35
N ALA A 51 1.41 4.27 -7.67
CA ALA A 51 1.97 3.95 -8.98
C ALA A 51 0.97 4.19 -10.11
N GLU A 52 -0.30 3.80 -9.92
CA GLU A 52 -1.37 4.04 -10.88
C GLU A 52 -1.61 5.54 -11.11
N LYS A 53 -1.70 6.33 -10.04
CA LYS A 53 -1.88 7.79 -10.14
C LYS A 53 -0.69 8.48 -10.82
N MET A 54 0.54 8.02 -10.58
CA MET A 54 1.72 8.54 -11.27
C MET A 54 1.65 8.23 -12.77
N ALA A 55 1.35 6.98 -13.14
CA ALA A 55 1.21 6.59 -14.55
C ALA A 55 0.09 7.38 -15.26
N GLN A 56 -1.03 7.62 -14.57
CA GLN A 56 -2.11 8.46 -15.10
C GLN A 56 -1.66 9.90 -15.33
N SER A 57 -0.92 10.49 -14.38
CA SER A 57 -0.34 11.82 -14.52
C SER A 57 0.58 11.92 -15.73
N ASP A 58 1.47 10.94 -15.90
CA ASP A 58 2.40 10.88 -17.03
C ASP A 58 1.68 10.74 -18.38
N ALA A 59 0.61 9.94 -18.42
CA ALA A 59 -0.21 9.78 -19.61
C ALA A 59 -0.91 11.09 -20.02
N VAL A 60 -1.46 11.83 -19.05
CA VAL A 60 -2.09 13.14 -19.29
C VAL A 60 -1.04 14.13 -19.81
N TYR A 61 0.12 14.20 -19.16
CA TYR A 61 1.20 15.09 -19.55
C TYR A 61 1.71 14.79 -20.98
N THR A 62 2.00 13.52 -21.26
CA THR A 62 2.49 13.07 -22.57
C THR A 62 1.44 13.31 -23.66
N GLY A 63 0.17 13.01 -23.37
CA GLY A 63 -0.93 13.29 -24.29
C GLY A 63 -1.03 14.77 -24.64
N ARG A 64 -0.80 15.68 -23.67
CA ARG A 64 -0.77 17.12 -23.93
C ARG A 64 0.40 17.52 -24.84
N LEU A 65 1.59 16.98 -24.62
CA LEU A 65 2.76 17.26 -25.47
C LEU A 65 2.52 16.80 -26.92
N GLN A 66 1.91 15.64 -27.12
CA GLN A 66 1.58 15.13 -28.46
C GLN A 66 0.58 16.04 -29.20
N GLN A 67 -0.46 16.52 -28.51
CA GLN A 67 -1.42 17.47 -29.08
C GLN A 67 -0.73 18.77 -29.53
N ILE A 68 0.18 19.31 -28.70
CA ILE A 68 0.93 20.51 -29.04
C ILE A 68 1.75 20.26 -30.31
N SER A 69 2.53 19.17 -30.35
CA SER A 69 3.35 18.81 -31.52
C SER A 69 2.52 18.65 -32.80
N GLN A 70 1.36 18.01 -32.74
CA GLN A 70 0.45 17.84 -33.89
C GLN A 70 -0.16 19.16 -34.35
N SER A 71 -0.52 20.05 -33.42
CA SER A 71 -1.05 21.38 -33.75
C SER A 71 0.01 22.30 -34.39
N SER A 72 1.28 22.16 -34.03
CA SER A 72 2.40 22.90 -34.63
C SER A 72 2.79 22.39 -36.02
N GLY A 73 2.41 21.14 -36.38
CA GLY A 73 2.69 20.53 -37.68
C GLY A 73 1.70 20.88 -38.80
N THR A 74 0.62 21.62 -38.51
CA THR A 74 -0.39 22.00 -39.52
C THR A 74 -0.31 23.49 -39.86
N THR A 75 0.69 23.86 -40.66
CA THR A 75 0.60 25.03 -41.54
C THR A 75 0.81 24.56 -42.99
N PRO A 76 -0.25 24.38 -43.80
CA PRO A 76 -0.10 24.39 -45.24
C PRO A 76 0.04 25.85 -45.68
N HIS A 77 1.28 26.35 -45.74
CA HIS A 77 1.58 27.51 -46.58
C HIS A 77 2.03 27.01 -47.94
N THR A 78 1.15 27.08 -48.93
CA THR A 78 1.60 27.29 -50.31
C THR A 78 0.62 28.22 -51.00
N GLN A 79 0.85 29.52 -50.74
CA GLN A 79 0.65 30.56 -51.73
C GLN A 79 1.46 30.18 -52.99
N LYS A 80 0.79 30.01 -54.12
CA LYS A 80 1.37 30.36 -55.42
C LYS A 80 0.25 30.76 -56.38
N GLU A 81 0.20 32.05 -56.63
CA GLU A 81 -0.39 32.70 -57.80
C GLU A 81 0.20 32.10 -59.08
N SER A 82 -0.66 31.79 -60.07
CA SER A 82 -0.54 32.10 -61.52
C SER A 82 -1.64 31.38 -62.29
#